data_AF-A0A7S2N270-F1
#
_entry.id   AF-A0A7S2N270-F1
#
_cell.length_a   1.000
_cell.length_b   1.000
_cell.length_c   1.000
_cell.angle_alpha   90.00
_cell.angle_beta   90.00
_cell.angle_gamma   90.00
#
_symmetry.space_group_name_H-M   'P 1'
#
loop_
_entity.id
_entity.type
_entity.pdbx_description
1 polymer ?
#
loop_
_entity_poly.entity_id
_entity_poly.type
_entity_poly.pdbx_seq_one_letter_code
_entity_poly.pdbx_strand_id
1 'polypeptide(L)'
;MAKSGGFLIEAWGDLAKSVGKARQGEDALITGGIFRFFRHPNYTGEIIGWVSSCIAAFLSVAATNGFKSLSVWKSMAPSLVACVLGASGISFVLTTATAGLESRQLEKYGDTEEYKDWVKKSWVGFQMAKSTNEVEEEEESNEEGGDSPATSED
;
A
#
# COMPACT_ATOMS: atom_id res chain seq x y z
N MET A 1 25.03 7.50 4.91
CA MET A 1 24.66 6.52 3.86
C MET A 1 23.52 5.61 4.35
N ALA A 2 22.43 6.18 4.86
CA ALA A 2 21.24 5.44 5.26
C ALA A 2 20.03 6.36 5.06
N LYS A 3 19.51 6.44 3.82
CA LYS A 3 18.34 7.26 3.46
C LYS A 3 17.18 6.39 2.93
N SER A 4 17.16 5.10 3.26
CA SER A 4 16.41 4.13 2.44
C SER A 4 15.78 2.97 3.23
N GLY A 5 15.57 3.09 4.54
CA GLY A 5 15.01 1.99 5.35
C GLY A 5 13.66 1.49 4.83
N GLY A 6 12.78 2.41 4.41
CA GLY A 6 11.49 2.07 3.78
C GLY A 6 11.65 1.32 2.46
N PHE A 7 12.44 1.86 1.53
CA PHE A 7 12.71 1.22 0.24
C PHE A 7 13.40 -0.16 0.36
N LEU A 8 14.16 -0.40 1.43
CA LEU A 8 14.72 -1.72 1.73
C LEU A 8 13.64 -2.72 2.16
N ILE A 9 12.69 -2.29 3.00
CA ILE A 9 11.51 -3.10 3.37
C ILE A 9 10.70 -3.43 2.12
N GLU A 10 10.53 -2.44 1.24
CA GLU A 10 9.80 -2.61 -0.02
C GLU A 10 10.44 -3.66 -0.92
N ALA A 11 11.73 -3.48 -1.24
CA ALA A 11 12.48 -4.40 -2.08
C ALA A 11 12.52 -5.81 -1.48
N TRP A 12 12.61 -5.93 -0.15
CA TRP A 12 12.55 -7.23 0.53
C TRP A 12 11.16 -7.87 0.42
N GLY A 13 10.10 -7.08 0.55
CA GLY A 13 8.71 -7.52 0.35
C GLY A 13 8.48 -8.10 -1.05
N ASP A 14 8.89 -7.37 -2.08
CA ASP A 14 8.73 -7.82 -3.48
C ASP A 14 9.58 -9.04 -3.80
N LEU A 15 10.82 -9.11 -3.29
CA LEU A 15 11.66 -10.29 -3.44
C LEU A 15 11.04 -11.51 -2.76
N ALA A 16 10.57 -11.36 -1.52
CA ALA A 16 9.93 -12.44 -0.78
C ALA A 16 8.65 -12.92 -1.47
N LYS A 17 7.84 -12.00 -2.02
CA LYS A 17 6.64 -12.32 -2.79
C LYS A 17 6.96 -13.08 -4.07
N SER A 18 7.95 -12.60 -4.82
CA SER A 18 8.39 -13.20 -6.08
C SER A 18 8.91 -14.62 -5.86
N VAL A 19 9.79 -14.80 -4.86
CA VAL A 19 10.34 -16.12 -4.51
C VAL A 19 9.26 -17.04 -3.96
N GLY A 20 8.34 -16.52 -3.15
CA GLY A 20 7.21 -17.28 -2.60
C GLY A 20 6.31 -17.83 -3.71
N LYS A 21 5.86 -16.97 -4.63
CA LYS A 21 5.02 -17.38 -5.76
C LYS A 21 5.72 -18.32 -6.73
N ALA A 22 7.01 -18.10 -7.00
CA ALA A 22 7.80 -19.00 -7.84
C ALA A 22 7.92 -20.42 -7.25
N ARG A 23 7.83 -20.57 -5.93
CA ARG A 23 7.95 -21.86 -5.23
C ARG A 23 6.61 -22.52 -4.92
N GLN A 24 5.59 -21.74 -4.60
CA GLN A 24 4.31 -22.23 -4.08
C GLN A 24 3.16 -22.13 -5.10
N GLY A 25 3.37 -21.42 -6.21
CA GLY A 25 2.37 -21.16 -7.24
C GLY A 25 1.90 -19.70 -7.24
N GLU A 26 1.40 -19.23 -8.38
CA GLU A 26 0.95 -17.83 -8.55
C GLU A 26 -0.23 -17.47 -7.65
N ASP A 27 -1.05 -18.47 -7.32
CA ASP A 27 -2.23 -18.38 -6.46
C ASP A 27 -1.96 -18.66 -4.99
N ALA A 28 -0.71 -18.86 -4.57
CA ALA A 28 -0.37 -19.10 -3.18
C ALA A 28 -0.50 -17.82 -2.32
N LEU A 29 -1.06 -17.97 -1.13
CA LEU A 29 -1.02 -16.94 -0.09
C LEU A 29 0.34 -17.00 0.61
N ILE A 30 1.12 -15.92 0.50
CA ILE A 30 2.45 -15.86 1.10
C ILE A 30 2.35 -15.26 2.50
N THR A 31 2.43 -16.10 3.53
CA THR A 31 2.28 -15.72 4.95
C THR A 31 3.59 -15.70 5.74
N GLY A 32 4.66 -16.23 5.15
CA GLY A 32 5.97 -16.40 5.79
C GLY A 32 6.94 -15.22 5.66
N GLY A 33 8.09 -15.31 6.35
CA GLY A 33 9.17 -14.32 6.25
C GLY A 33 8.72 -12.93 6.71
N ILE A 34 8.94 -11.91 5.88
CA ILE A 34 8.50 -10.53 6.17
C ILE A 34 6.97 -10.40 6.22
N PHE A 35 6.25 -11.24 5.46
CA PHE A 35 4.79 -11.24 5.42
C PHE A 35 4.15 -11.69 6.73
N ARG A 36 4.91 -12.38 7.59
CA ARG A 36 4.46 -12.72 8.95
C ARG A 36 4.13 -11.47 9.78
N PHE A 37 4.83 -10.37 9.51
CA PHE A 37 4.72 -9.14 10.29
C PHE A 37 3.89 -8.07 9.57
N PHE A 38 4.03 -7.97 8.25
CA PHE A 38 3.33 -6.98 7.43
C PHE A 38 2.51 -7.68 6.35
N ARG A 39 1.23 -7.34 6.19
CA ARG A 39 0.44 -7.89 5.07
C ARG A 39 0.89 -7.32 3.73
N HIS A 40 1.24 -6.04 3.74
CA HIS A 40 1.70 -5.29 2.57
C HIS A 40 3.06 -4.64 2.84
N PRO A 41 4.14 -5.44 2.97
CA PRO A 41 5.48 -4.94 3.27
C PRO A 41 6.00 -4.00 2.17
N ASN A 42 5.66 -4.28 0.91
CA ASN A 42 5.97 -3.42 -0.23
C ASN A 42 5.34 -2.02 -0.08
N TYR A 43 4.02 -1.93 0.14
CA TYR A 43 3.34 -0.64 0.25
C TYR A 43 3.75 0.10 1.52
N THR A 44 3.95 -0.64 2.62
CA THR A 44 4.44 -0.07 3.88
C THR A 44 5.83 0.54 3.70
N GLY A 45 6.73 -0.19 3.04
CA GLY A 45 8.09 0.26 2.76
C GLY A 45 8.11 1.51 1.88
N GLU A 46 7.30 1.53 0.83
CA GLU A 46 7.20 2.66 -0.10
C GLU A 46 6.71 3.93 0.62
N ILE A 47 5.64 3.84 1.42
CA ILE A 47 5.12 4.96 2.22
C ILE A 47 6.21 5.50 3.17
N ILE A 48 6.88 4.61 3.91
CA ILE A 48 7.96 5.01 4.83
C ILE A 48 9.10 5.67 4.05
N GLY A 49 9.46 5.15 2.87
CA GLY A 49 10.50 5.69 2.00
C GLY A 49 10.20 7.13 1.57
N TRP A 50 9.01 7.37 1.03
CA TRP A 50 8.59 8.70 0.57
C TRP A 50 8.42 9.71 1.70
N VAL A 51 7.81 9.32 2.82
CA VAL A 51 7.66 10.19 4.00
C VAL A 51 9.02 10.54 4.60
N SER A 52 9.92 9.56 4.73
CA SER A 52 11.27 9.79 5.25
C SER A 52 12.09 10.69 4.31
N SER A 53 11.95 10.51 3.00
CA SER A 53 12.60 11.37 1.99
C SER A 53 12.11 12.81 2.09
N CYS A 54 10.80 13.00 2.26
CA CYS A 54 10.21 14.31 2.49
C CYS A 54 10.77 14.97 3.76
N ILE A 55 10.77 14.26 4.90
CA ILE A 55 11.35 14.76 6.15
C ILE A 55 12.83 15.12 5.97
N ALA A 56 13.60 14.28 5.28
CA ALA A 56 15.01 14.53 5.01
C ALA A 56 15.23 15.80 4.18
N ALA A 57 14.32 16.15 3.25
CA ALA A 57 14.38 17.40 2.51
C ALA A 57 14.25 18.62 3.43
N PHE A 58 13.27 18.61 4.34
CA PHE A 58 13.10 19.68 5.33
C PHE A 58 14.31 19.80 6.27
N LEU A 59 14.81 18.67 6.77
CA LEU A 59 16.00 18.65 7.62
C LEU A 59 17.24 19.15 6.87
N SER A 60 17.38 18.85 5.58
CA SER A 60 18.49 19.33 4.77
C SER A 60 18.48 20.86 4.63
N VAL A 61 17.30 21.46 4.37
CA VAL A 61 17.15 22.92 4.29
C VAL A 61 17.46 23.56 5.64
N ALA A 62 16.92 23.00 6.72
CA ALA A 62 17.16 23.49 8.08
C ALA A 62 18.64 23.37 8.51
N ALA A 63 19.32 22.28 8.17
CA ALA A 63 20.72 22.05 8.55
C ALA A 63 21.70 22.95 7.80
N THR A 64 21.41 23.31 6.55
CA THR A 64 22.35 24.07 5.70
C THR A 64 22.38 25.56 6.05
N ASN A 65 21.26 26.15 6.46
CA ASN A 65 21.14 27.60 6.66
C ASN A 65 20.48 28.02 7.99
N GLY A 66 20.13 27.04 8.84
CA GLY A 66 19.28 27.27 10.00
C GLY A 66 17.88 27.77 9.63
N PHE A 67 17.06 28.06 10.65
CA PHE A 67 15.77 28.74 10.46
C PHE A 67 15.91 30.25 10.19
N LYS A 68 17.14 30.79 10.18
CA LYS A 68 17.40 32.24 10.13
C LYS A 68 17.42 32.81 8.71
N SER A 69 17.71 31.99 7.69
CA SER A 69 17.79 32.46 6.30
C SER A 69 16.44 32.36 5.59
N LEU A 70 15.57 33.37 5.79
CA LEU A 70 14.24 33.43 5.19
C LEU A 70 14.30 33.35 3.64
N SER A 71 15.37 33.84 3.03
CA SER A 71 15.58 33.82 1.58
C SER A 71 15.71 32.38 1.04
N VAL A 72 16.48 31.52 1.72
CA VAL A 72 16.65 30.11 1.31
C VAL A 72 15.33 29.36 1.45
N TRP A 73 14.63 29.52 2.58
CA TRP A 73 13.32 28.90 2.78
C TRP A 73 12.32 29.30 1.70
N LYS A 74 12.28 30.58 1.30
CA LYS A 74 11.45 31.06 0.19
C LYS A 74 11.85 30.43 -1.15
N SER A 75 13.14 30.35 -1.45
CA SER A 75 13.61 29.73 -2.70
C SER A 75 13.32 28.23 -2.78
N MET A 76 13.35 27.53 -1.65
CA MET A 76 13.14 26.07 -1.57
C MET A 76 11.67 25.70 -1.35
N ALA A 77 10.81 26.66 -1.02
CA ALA A 77 9.39 26.42 -0.75
C ALA A 77 8.67 25.65 -1.87
N PRO A 78 8.86 25.94 -3.18
CA PRO A 78 8.23 25.17 -4.24
C PRO A 78 8.63 23.69 -4.22
N SER A 79 9.91 23.39 -3.99
CA SER A 79 10.42 22.02 -3.90
C SER A 79 9.90 21.30 -2.65
N LEU A 80 9.87 21.98 -1.50
CA LEU A 80 9.33 21.41 -0.25
C LEU A 80 7.83 21.11 -0.37
N VAL A 81 7.05 22.00 -1.00
CA VAL A 81 5.64 21.76 -1.31
C VAL A 81 5.49 20.56 -2.23
N ALA A 82 6.29 20.46 -3.30
CA ALA A 82 6.27 19.31 -4.19
C ALA A 82 6.62 18.00 -3.46
N CYS A 83 7.57 18.01 -2.52
CA CYS A 83 7.89 16.85 -1.69
C CYS A 83 6.71 16.43 -0.81
N VAL A 84 6.02 17.38 -0.17
CA VAL A 84 4.83 17.09 0.65
C VAL A 84 3.73 16.51 -0.22
N LEU A 85 3.42 17.14 -1.36
CA LEU A 85 2.40 16.66 -2.29
C LEU A 85 2.72 15.27 -2.84
N GLY A 86 3.98 15.02 -3.19
CA GLY A 86 4.43 13.70 -3.64
C GLY A 86 4.25 12.64 -2.56
N ALA A 87 4.74 12.89 -1.34
CA ALA A 87 4.63 11.96 -0.22
C ALA A 87 3.16 11.73 0.20
N SER A 88 2.32 12.76 0.21
CA SER A 88 0.89 12.61 0.50
C SER A 88 0.15 11.88 -0.61
N GLY A 89 0.46 12.20 -1.88
CA GLY A 89 -0.17 11.59 -3.05
C GLY A 89 0.08 10.09 -3.12
N ILE A 90 1.35 9.66 -2.97
CA ILE A 90 1.66 8.23 -2.98
C ILE A 90 1.09 7.51 -1.76
N SER A 91 1.11 8.15 -0.57
CA SER A 91 0.50 7.55 0.62
C SER A 91 -1.00 7.34 0.43
N PHE A 92 -1.70 8.33 -0.16
CA PHE A 92 -3.11 8.22 -0.48
C PHE A 92 -3.38 7.05 -1.43
N VAL A 93 -2.70 6.99 -2.58
CA VAL A 93 -2.87 5.92 -3.57
C VAL A 93 -2.58 4.53 -2.99
N LEU A 94 -1.54 4.38 -2.17
CA LEU A 94 -1.18 3.08 -1.61
C LEU A 94 -2.16 2.65 -0.52
N THR A 95 -2.64 3.58 0.32
CA THR A 95 -3.63 3.25 1.35
C THR A 95 -4.99 2.83 0.77
N THR A 96 -5.39 3.39 -0.37
CA THR A 96 -6.59 2.95 -1.10
C THR A 96 -6.35 1.61 -1.80
N ALA A 97 -5.20 1.42 -2.43
CA ALA A 97 -4.82 0.15 -3.03
C ALA A 97 -4.73 -0.99 -2.01
N THR A 98 -4.26 -0.72 -0.78
CA THR A 98 -4.28 -1.68 0.33
C THR A 98 -5.69 -2.15 0.64
N ALA A 99 -6.67 -1.25 0.69
CA ALA A 99 -8.06 -1.63 0.96
C ALA A 99 -8.61 -2.60 -0.11
N GLY A 100 -8.42 -2.28 -1.39
CA GLY A 100 -8.84 -3.16 -2.48
C GLY A 100 -8.11 -4.51 -2.49
N LEU A 101 -6.84 -4.54 -2.08
CA LEU A 101 -6.07 -5.77 -2.00
C LEU A 101 -6.53 -6.67 -0.84
N GLU A 102 -6.88 -6.09 0.31
CA GLU A 102 -7.45 -6.83 1.44
C GLU A 102 -8.80 -7.46 1.07
N SER A 103 -9.68 -6.75 0.35
CA SER A 103 -10.95 -7.32 -0.14
C SER A 103 -10.72 -8.54 -1.03
N ARG A 104 -9.84 -8.42 -2.03
CA ARG A 104 -9.52 -9.55 -2.93
C ARG A 104 -8.87 -10.74 -2.21
N GLN A 105 -8.05 -10.47 -1.19
CA GLN A 105 -7.46 -11.54 -0.37
C GLN A 105 -8.50 -12.20 0.52
N LEU A 106 -9.45 -11.45 1.06
CA LEU A 106 -10.58 -11.98 1.82
C LEU A 106 -11.48 -12.84 0.94
N GLU A 107 -11.85 -12.38 -0.26
CA GLU A 107 -12.65 -13.15 -1.21
C GLU A 107 -11.97 -14.48 -1.59
N LYS A 108 -10.65 -14.45 -1.82
CA LYS A 108 -9.92 -15.63 -2.29
C LYS A 108 -9.53 -16.61 -1.19
N TYR A 109 -9.18 -16.12 0.00
CA TYR A 109 -8.59 -16.94 1.06
C TYR A 109 -9.35 -16.88 2.39
N GLY A 110 -10.44 -16.11 2.48
CA GLY A 110 -11.18 -15.81 3.71
C GLY A 110 -11.66 -17.03 4.49
N ASP A 111 -12.00 -18.11 3.79
CA ASP A 111 -12.48 -19.34 4.41
C ASP A 111 -11.37 -20.22 4.97
N THR A 112 -10.10 -19.96 4.61
CA THR A 112 -8.95 -20.76 5.04
C THR A 112 -8.51 -20.40 6.46
N GLU A 113 -8.20 -21.41 7.26
CA GLU A 113 -7.68 -21.20 8.61
C GLU A 113 -6.30 -20.50 8.60
N GLU A 114 -5.48 -20.76 7.58
CA GLU A 114 -4.19 -20.08 7.40
C GLU A 114 -4.35 -18.57 7.27
N TYR A 115 -5.27 -18.10 6.43
CA TYR A 115 -5.53 -16.67 6.25
C TYR A 115 -6.05 -16.03 7.54
N LYS A 116 -7.01 -16.67 8.21
CA LYS A 116 -7.58 -16.16 9.47
C LYS A 116 -6.53 -16.03 10.57
N ASP A 117 -5.60 -16.99 10.68
CA ASP A 117 -4.50 -16.92 11.65
C ASP A 117 -3.48 -15.84 11.27
N TRP A 118 -3.15 -15.73 9.99
CA TRP A 118 -2.21 -14.75 9.47
C TRP A 118 -2.69 -13.31 9.69
N VAL A 119 -3.95 -12.99 9.40
CA VAL A 119 -4.52 -11.65 9.58
C VAL A 119 -4.49 -11.21 11.05
N LYS A 120 -4.66 -12.13 12.00
CA LYS A 120 -4.61 -11.84 13.44
C LYS A 120 -3.21 -11.46 13.94
N LYS A 121 -2.16 -11.95 13.26
CA LYS A 121 -0.76 -11.84 13.70
C LYS A 121 0.04 -10.80 12.90
N SER A 122 -0.49 -10.36 11.76
CA SER A 122 0.17 -9.43 10.86
C SER A 122 -0.43 -8.03 10.95
N TRP A 123 0.40 -7.02 10.78
CA TRP A 123 -0.03 -5.64 10.65
C TRP A 123 -0.46 -5.34 9.21
N VAL A 124 -1.64 -4.76 9.05
CA VAL A 124 -2.18 -4.38 7.73
C VAL A 124 -1.39 -3.28 7.05
N GLY A 125 -0.66 -2.47 7.81
CA GLY A 125 -0.02 -1.25 7.33
C GLY A 125 -0.96 -0.05 7.43
N PHE A 126 -0.83 0.89 6.49
CA PHE A 126 -1.67 2.07 6.40
C PHE A 126 -2.85 1.78 5.47
N GLN A 127 -4.06 1.66 6.04
CA GLN A 127 -5.28 1.40 5.29
C GLN A 127 -6.29 2.52 5.56
N MET A 128 -6.95 3.00 4.51
CA MET A 128 -8.14 3.84 4.65
C MET A 128 -9.36 2.95 4.90
N ALA A 129 -10.21 3.31 5.85
CA ALA A 129 -11.50 2.64 6.00
C ALA A 129 -12.28 2.78 4.69
N LYS A 130 -12.81 1.68 4.14
CA LYS A 130 -13.72 1.73 3.00
C LYS A 130 -14.90 2.63 3.42
N SER A 131 -15.19 3.68 2.65
CA SER A 131 -16.41 4.45 2.87
C SER A 131 -17.57 3.53 2.52
N THR A 132 -18.58 3.44 3.40
CA THR A 132 -19.72 2.53 3.27
C THR A 132 -20.42 2.63 1.89
N ASN A 133 -20.26 3.74 1.18
CA ASN A 133 -20.88 3.98 -0.13
C ASN A 133 -20.25 3.21 -1.30
N GLU A 134 -18.99 2.77 -1.22
CA GLU A 134 -18.35 1.98 -2.30
C GLU A 134 -18.72 0.49 -2.26
N VAL A 135 -19.41 0.03 -1.21
CA VAL A 135 -19.94 -1.35 -1.14
C VAL A 135 -21.25 -1.45 -1.92
N GLU A 136 -22.08 -0.40 -1.88
CA GLU A 136 -23.37 -0.37 -2.56
C GLU A 136 -23.20 -0.35 -4.10
N GLU A 137 -22.23 0.41 -4.64
CA GLU A 137 -21.98 0.47 -6.09
C GLU A 137 -21.36 -0.84 -6.66
N GLU A 138 -20.55 -1.57 -5.89
CA GLU A 138 -20.00 -2.88 -6.32
C GLU A 138 -21.04 -4.00 -6.25
N GLU A 139 -21.96 -3.97 -5.26
CA GLU A 139 -23.08 -4.91 -5.16
C GLU A 139 -24.13 -4.70 -6.28
N GLU A 140 -24.50 -3.45 -6.60
CA GLU A 140 -25.42 -3.15 -7.71
C GLU A 140 -24.86 -3.61 -9.08
N SER A 141 -23.55 -3.40 -9.32
CA SER A 141 -22.93 -3.79 -10.59
C SER A 141 -22.81 -5.31 -10.80
N ASN A 142 -22.78 -6.09 -9.70
CA ASN A 142 -22.73 -7.56 -9.74
C ASN A 142 -24.12 -8.20 -9.83
N GLU A 143 -25.18 -7.53 -9.37
CA GLU A 143 -26.56 -8.01 -9.52
C GLU A 143 -27.13 -7.74 -10.93
N GLU A 144 -26.76 -6.64 -11.59
CA GLU A 144 -27.27 -6.31 -12.93
C GLU A 144 -26.64 -7.14 -14.08
N GLY A 145 -25.55 -7.87 -13.83
CA GLY A 145 -24.89 -8.73 -14.82
C GLY A 145 -25.43 -10.18 -14.87
N GLY A 146 -26.38 -10.51 -14.00
CA GLY A 146 -26.74 -11.89 -13.64
C GLY A 146 -28.10 -12.39 -14.09
N ASP A 147 -28.69 -11.91 -15.19
CA ASP A 147 -29.80 -12.65 -15.81
C ASP A 147 -29.87 -12.44 -17.32
N SER A 148 -29.39 -13.44 -18.06
CA SER A 148 -29.72 -13.62 -19.47
C SER A 148 -30.19 -15.06 -19.62
N PRO A 149 -31.51 -15.30 -19.68
CA PRO A 149 -32.02 -16.65 -19.84
C PRO A 149 -31.67 -17.13 -21.24
N ALA A 150 -30.90 -18.23 -21.30
CA ALA A 150 -30.70 -19.00 -22.51
C ALA A 150 -32.07 -19.50 -23.00
N THR A 151 -32.61 -18.85 -24.03
CA THR A 151 -33.75 -19.40 -24.77
C THR A 151 -33.24 -20.54 -25.64
N SER A 152 -33.39 -21.76 -25.14
CA SER A 152 -33.51 -22.96 -25.97
C SER A 152 -34.91 -22.97 -26.58
N GLU A 153 -35.02 -23.12 -27.90
CA GLU A 153 -36.10 -23.85 -28.58
C GLU A 153 -35.82 -23.92 -30.10
N ASP A 154 -35.62 -25.17 -30.55
CA ASP A 154 -35.91 -25.82 -31.84
C ASP A 154 -35.82 -25.09 -33.20
#